data_AF-A0A3P5X242-F1
#
_entry.id   AF-A0A3P5X242-F1
#
_cell.length_a   1.000
_cell.length_b   1.000
_cell.length_c   1.000
_cell.angle_alpha   90.00
_cell.angle_beta   90.00
_cell.angle_gamma   90.00
#
_symmetry.space_group_name_H-M   'P 1'
#
loop_
_entity.id
_entity.type
_entity.pdbx_description
1 polymer ?
#
loop_
_entity_poly.entity_id
_entity_poly.type
_entity_poly.pdbx_seq_one_letter_code
_entity_poly.pdbx_strand_id
1 'polypeptide(L)'
;MFYFMGVIAWTYGFHWMLILWTYSVRFTAADGPPGDIGIGSKLVYSVGFPLFNFVLITVIFLLYRFILNNFDIELKKVVPIIFNVIITAYLIWRVVYVVFDYHL
;
A
#
# COMPACT_ATOMS: atom_id res chain seq x y z
N MET A 1 -16.47 4.76 24.89
CA MET A 1 -16.50 5.43 23.58
C MET A 1 -15.16 5.32 22.85
N PHE A 2 -14.04 5.74 23.45
CA PHE A 2 -12.69 5.63 22.86
C PHE A 2 -12.28 4.20 22.47
N TYR A 3 -12.64 3.20 23.27
CA TYR A 3 -12.41 1.79 22.95
C TYR A 3 -13.07 1.37 21.62
N PHE A 4 -14.36 1.69 21.43
CA PHE A 4 -15.08 1.37 20.20
C PHE A 4 -14.54 2.13 18.98
N MET A 5 -14.11 3.38 19.15
CA MET A 5 -13.44 4.13 18.08
C MET A 5 -12.11 3.50 17.68
N GLY A 6 -11.31 3.05 18.66
CA GLY A 6 -10.05 2.35 18.41
C GLY A 6 -10.27 1.04 17.66
N VAL A 7 -11.27 0.25 18.08
CA VAL A 7 -11.63 -1.00 17.41
C VAL A 7 -12.10 -0.75 15.98
N ILE A 8 -12.93 0.28 15.73
CA ILE A 8 -13.39 0.62 14.38
C ILE A 8 -12.23 1.08 13.50
N ALA A 9 -11.37 1.96 14.01
CA ALA A 9 -10.20 2.44 13.29
C ALA A 9 -9.22 1.30 12.95
N TRP A 10 -9.02 0.39 13.89
CA TRP A 10 -8.20 -0.81 13.68
C TRP A 10 -8.81 -1.73 12.64
N THR A 11 -10.10 -2.05 12.75
CA THR A 11 -10.81 -2.93 11.82
C THR A 11 -10.83 -2.36 10.41
N TYR A 12 -11.10 -1.06 10.28
CA TYR A 12 -11.12 -0.35 9.00
C TYR A 12 -9.72 -0.23 8.40
N GLY A 13 -8.71 0.10 9.21
CA GLY A 13 -7.31 0.16 8.77
C GLY A 13 -6.80 -1.21 8.32
N PHE A 14 -7.14 -2.28 9.05
CA PHE A 14 -6.76 -3.64 8.70
C PHE A 14 -7.47 -4.13 7.43
N HIS A 15 -8.73 -3.75 7.24
CA HIS A 15 -9.47 -4.01 6.01
C HIS A 15 -8.80 -3.35 4.80
N TRP A 16 -8.44 -2.07 4.90
CA TRP A 16 -7.71 -1.37 3.84
C TRP A 16 -6.31 -1.95 3.61
N MET A 17 -5.62 -2.36 4.66
CA MET A 17 -4.32 -3.02 4.54
C MET A 17 -4.45 -4.37 3.80
N LEU A 18 -5.48 -5.17 4.13
CA LEU A 18 -5.78 -6.41 3.42
C LEU A 18 -6.16 -6.13 1.97
N ILE A 19 -6.99 -5.13 1.68
CA ILE A 19 -7.29 -4.71 0.31
C ILE A 19 -5.98 -4.38 -0.42
N LEU A 20 -5.18 -3.45 0.11
CA LEU A 20 -3.91 -3.07 -0.52
C LEU A 20 -2.96 -4.25 -0.71
N TRP A 21 -2.93 -5.21 0.21
CA TRP A 21 -2.18 -6.46 0.09
C TRP A 21 -2.74 -7.41 -0.97
N THR A 22 -4.07 -7.57 -1.02
CA THR A 22 -4.70 -8.49 -1.96
C THR A 22 -4.59 -7.94 -3.38
N TYR A 23 -4.82 -6.63 -3.53
CA TYR A 23 -4.54 -5.89 -4.75
C TYR A 23 -3.05 -5.97 -5.11
N SER A 24 -2.12 -5.87 -4.15
CA SER A 24 -0.69 -5.97 -4.47
C SER A 24 -0.25 -7.34 -4.98
N VAL A 25 -0.96 -8.41 -4.62
CA VAL A 25 -0.64 -9.80 -5.01
C VAL A 25 -1.47 -10.30 -6.19
N ARG A 26 -2.69 -9.78 -6.40
CA ARG A 26 -3.62 -10.20 -7.46
C ARG A 26 -4.29 -8.99 -8.13
N PHE A 27 -3.58 -8.33 -9.05
CA PHE A 27 -4.24 -7.51 -10.06
C PHE A 27 -4.73 -8.41 -11.20
N THR A 28 -6.02 -8.73 -11.21
CA THR A 28 -6.72 -9.15 -12.43
C THR A 28 -7.50 -7.95 -12.99
N ALA A 29 -7.66 -7.87 -14.31
CA ALA A 29 -8.36 -6.75 -14.96
C ALA A 29 -9.83 -6.58 -14.48
N ALA A 30 -10.42 -7.61 -13.85
CA ALA A 30 -11.76 -7.57 -13.28
C ALA A 30 -11.83 -6.92 -11.88
N ASP A 31 -10.72 -6.90 -11.15
CA ASP A 31 -10.62 -6.26 -9.83
C ASP A 31 -10.11 -4.81 -9.92
N GLY A 32 -9.70 -4.38 -11.11
CA GLY A 32 -9.18 -3.04 -11.37
C GLY A 32 -10.29 -1.98 -11.51
N PRO A 33 -9.96 -0.68 -11.30
CA PRO A 33 -10.87 0.40 -11.65
C PRO A 33 -11.29 0.31 -13.12
N PRO A 34 -12.55 0.59 -13.47
CA PRO A 34 -12.98 0.53 -14.86
C PRO A 34 -12.13 1.47 -15.73
N GLY A 35 -11.76 1.01 -16.93
CA GLY A 35 -10.98 1.80 -17.89
C GLY A 35 -11.64 3.11 -18.31
N ASP A 36 -12.94 3.29 -18.03
CA ASP A 36 -13.73 4.47 -18.35
C ASP A 36 -13.82 5.52 -17.22
N ILE A 37 -12.82 5.55 -16.33
CA ILE A 37 -12.70 6.61 -15.32
C ILE A 37 -11.86 7.78 -15.83
N GLY A 38 -12.12 8.99 -15.30
CA GLY A 38 -11.35 10.18 -15.64
C GLY A 38 -9.84 10.03 -15.37
N ILE A 39 -9.03 10.70 -16.19
CA ILE A 39 -7.55 10.62 -16.15
C ILE A 39 -6.98 10.89 -14.74
N GLY A 40 -7.54 11.86 -14.02
CA GLY A 40 -7.15 12.15 -12.64
C GLY A 40 -7.37 10.95 -11.71
N SER A 41 -8.53 10.30 -11.80
CA SER A 41 -8.83 9.09 -11.04
C SER A 41 -7.91 7.94 -11.42
N LYS A 42 -7.58 7.78 -12.71
CA LYS A 42 -6.61 6.77 -13.18
C LYS A 42 -5.24 6.94 -12.52
N LEU A 43 -4.74 8.18 -12.46
CA LEU A 43 -3.46 8.48 -11.81
C LEU A 43 -3.49 8.25 -10.30
N VAL A 44 -4.60 8.59 -9.65
CA VAL A 44 -4.76 8.32 -8.21
C VAL A 44 -4.74 6.82 -7.94
N TYR A 45 -5.47 6.00 -8.71
CA TYR A 45 -5.47 4.54 -8.56
C TYR A 45 -4.14 3.89 -8.89
N SER A 46 -3.48 4.31 -9.97
CA SER A 46 -2.27 3.65 -10.46
C SER A 46 -0.97 4.10 -9.79
N VAL A 47 -0.93 5.34 -9.29
CA VAL A 47 0.28 5.92 -8.68
C VAL A 47 0.01 6.35 -7.24
N GLY A 48 -1.10 7.04 -7.00
CA GLY A 48 -1.44 7.57 -5.67
C GLY A 48 -1.58 6.49 -4.60
N PHE A 49 -2.37 5.45 -4.84
CA PHE A 49 -2.57 4.36 -3.87
C PHE A 49 -1.30 3.55 -3.59
N PRO A 50 -0.50 3.13 -4.59
CA PRO A 50 0.79 2.50 -4.34
C PRO A 50 1.76 3.37 -3.53
N LEU A 51 1.83 4.68 -3.81
CA LEU A 51 2.66 5.61 -3.03
C LEU A 51 2.13 5.81 -1.61
N PHE A 52 0.81 5.87 -1.44
CA PHE A 52 0.20 5.92 -0.11
C PHE A 52 0.56 4.66 0.69
N ASN A 53 0.46 3.48 0.08
CA ASN A 53 0.86 2.22 0.69
C ASN A 53 2.35 2.21 1.07
N PHE A 54 3.23 2.73 0.20
CA PHE A 54 4.65 2.90 0.50
C PHE A 54 4.88 3.72 1.77
N VAL A 55 4.24 4.89 1.86
CA VAL A 55 4.36 5.78 3.03
C VAL A 55 3.81 5.11 4.28
N LEU A 56 2.62 4.50 4.18
CA LEU A 56 1.98 3.82 5.30
C LEU A 56 2.85 2.71 5.88
N ILE A 57 3.35 1.81 5.03
CA ILE A 57 4.21 0.69 5.45
C ILE A 57 5.52 1.22 6.04
N THR A 58 6.10 2.25 5.43
CA THR A 58 7.34 2.87 5.95
C THR A 58 7.11 3.46 7.34
N VAL A 59 6.02 4.18 7.56
CA VAL A 59 5.68 4.75 8.87
C VAL A 59 5.44 3.66 9.90
N ILE A 60 4.67 2.62 9.56
CA ILE A 60 4.43 1.47 10.45
C ILE A 60 5.75 0.78 10.82
N PHE A 61 6.63 0.56 9.84
CA PHE A 61 7.94 -0.03 10.07
C PHE A 61 8.82 0.84 10.99
N LEU A 62 8.82 2.16 10.79
CA LEU A 62 9.59 3.08 11.64
C LEU A 62 9.05 3.11 13.08
N LEU A 63 7.73 3.08 13.26
CA LEU A 63 7.10 2.97 14.57
C LEU A 63 7.44 1.63 15.24
N TYR A 64 7.37 0.53 14.50
CA TYR A 64 7.74 -0.79 15.01
C TYR A 64 9.21 -0.84 15.44
N ARG A 65 10.11 -0.27 14.63
CA ARG A 65 11.53 -0.14 14.97
C ARG A 65 11.74 0.74 16.21
N PHE A 66 11.00 1.84 16.33
CA PHE A 66 11.06 2.69 17.52
C PHE A 66 10.69 1.91 18.78
N ILE A 67 9.66 1.07 18.73
CA ILE A 67 9.28 0.19 19.84
C ILE A 67 10.40 -0.81 20.15
N LEU A 68 10.93 -1.51 19.14
CA LEU A 68 11.99 -2.52 19.32
C LEU A 68 13.29 -1.96 19.88
N ASN A 69 13.63 -0.72 19.55
CA ASN A 69 14.78 -0.05 20.12
C ASN A 69 14.69 0.11 21.65
N ASN A 70 13.50 0.11 22.25
CA ASN A 70 13.35 0.12 23.72
C ASN A 70 13.72 -1.23 24.37
N PHE A 71 13.91 -2.27 23.56
CA PHE A 71 14.31 -3.61 23.99
C PHE A 71 15.74 -3.96 23.54
N ASP A 72 16.55 -2.96 23.16
CA ASP A 72 17.91 -3.11 22.62
C ASP A 72 17.99 -3.99 21.35
N ILE A 73 16.88 -4.11 20.60
CA ILE A 73 16.84 -4.85 19.33
C ILE A 73 17.06 -3.87 18.16
N GLU A 74 18.24 -3.93 17.54
CA GLU A 74 18.58 -3.08 16.40
C GLU A 74 18.17 -3.69 15.05
N LEU A 75 17.10 -3.17 14.45
CA LEU A 75 16.74 -3.46 13.05
C LEU A 75 17.36 -2.44 12.08
N LYS A 76 17.99 -2.95 11.02
CA LYS A 76 18.51 -2.14 9.90
C LYS A 76 17.35 -1.62 9.04
N LYS A 77 17.25 -0.29 8.88
CA LYS A 77 16.17 0.36 8.11
C LYS A 77 16.27 0.16 6.61
N VAL A 78 17.50 -0.01 6.10
CA VAL A 78 17.79 -0.01 4.66
C VAL A 78 17.09 -1.15 3.94
N VAL A 79 17.16 -2.36 4.48
CA VAL A 79 16.62 -3.57 3.85
C VAL A 79 15.11 -3.46 3.59
N PRO A 80 14.25 -3.20 4.60
CA PRO A 80 12.79 -3.11 4.37
C PRO A 80 12.40 -1.93 3.50
N ILE A 81 13.13 -0.80 3.55
CA ILE A 81 12.87 0.35 2.67
C ILE A 81 13.13 -0.04 1.21
N ILE A 82 14.25 -0.72 0.91
CA ILE A 82 14.55 -1.18 -0.46
C ILE A 82 13.45 -2.11 -0.97
N PHE A 83 13.04 -3.10 -0.18
CA PHE A 83 11.94 -3.99 -0.57
C PHE A 83 10.64 -3.23 -0.81
N ASN A 84 10.31 -2.26 0.04
CA ASN A 84 9.12 -1.44 -0.12
C ASN A 84 9.18 -0.63 -1.44
N VAL A 85 10.33 -0.05 -1.79
CA VAL A 85 10.53 0.66 -3.06
C VAL A 85 10.31 -0.28 -4.26
N ILE A 86 10.91 -1.47 -4.24
CA ILE A 86 10.78 -2.45 -5.33
C ILE A 86 9.33 -2.88 -5.51
N ILE A 87 8.64 -3.19 -4.41
CA ILE A 87 7.23 -3.58 -4.43
C ILE A 87 6.38 -2.43 -4.99
N THR A 88 6.54 -1.20 -4.48
CA THR A 88 5.79 -0.05 -4.97
C THR A 88 6.01 0.21 -6.46
N ALA A 89 7.25 0.14 -6.94
CA ALA A 89 7.55 0.30 -8.36
C ALA A 89 6.87 -0.78 -9.22
N TYR A 90 6.92 -2.04 -8.77
CA TYR A 90 6.23 -3.16 -9.43
C TYR A 90 4.72 -2.95 -9.47
N LEU A 91 4.12 -2.45 -8.39
CA LEU A 91 2.69 -2.15 -8.33
C LEU A 91 2.31 -1.02 -9.27
N ILE A 92 3.03 0.10 -9.23
CA ILE A 92 2.76 1.21 -10.16
C ILE A 92 2.80 0.71 -11.59
N TRP A 93 3.84 -0.03 -11.97
CA TRP A 93 3.94 -0.64 -13.29
C TRP A 93 2.68 -1.46 -13.61
N ARG A 94 2.37 -2.49 -12.83
CA ARG A 94 1.23 -3.39 -13.10
C ARG A 94 -0.11 -2.67 -13.16
N VAL A 95 -0.36 -1.71 -12.26
CA VAL A 95 -1.64 -1.00 -12.19
C VAL A 95 -1.78 0.02 -13.30
N VAL A 96 -0.71 0.74 -13.65
CA VAL A 96 -0.73 1.65 -14.81
C VAL A 96 -1.10 0.87 -16.07
N TYR A 97 -0.50 -0.30 -16.30
CA TYR A 97 -0.84 -1.12 -17.47
C TYR A 97 -2.34 -1.48 -17.54
N VAL A 98 -2.92 -1.89 -16.42
CA VAL A 98 -4.33 -2.29 -16.34
C VAL A 98 -5.27 -1.09 -16.46
N VAL A 99 -5.02 0.00 -15.72
CA VAL A 99 -5.93 1.15 -15.62
C VAL A 99 -5.93 2.01 -16.90
N PHE A 100 -4.80 2.03 -17.61
CA PHE A 100 -4.68 2.74 -18.89
C PHE A 100 -4.98 1.85 -20.10
N ASP A 101 -5.36 0.58 -19.88
CA ASP A 101 -5.60 -0.39 -20.96
C ASP A 101 -4.45 -0.44 -21.99
N TYR A 102 -3.21 -0.38 -21.50
CA TYR A 102 -2.06 -0.56 -22.37
C TYR A 102 -1.97 -2.05 -22.75
N HIS A 103 -2.57 -2.39 -23.89
CA HIS A 103 -2.40 -3.70 -24.52
C HIS A 103 -0.94 -3.85 -24.98
N LEU A 104 -0.23 -4.84 -24.42
CA LEU A 104 1.00 -5.39 -24.98
C LEU A 104 0.65 -6.58 -25.88
#